data_AF-A0A8S0PPC1-F1
#
_entry.id   AF-A0A8S0PPC1-F1
#
_cell.length_a   1.000
_cell.length_b   1.000
_cell.length_c   1.000
_cell.angle_alpha   90.00
_cell.angle_beta   90.00
_cell.angle_gamma   90.00
#
_symmetry.space_group_name_H-M   'P 1'
#
loop_
_entity.id
_entity.type
_entity.pdbx_description
1 polymer ?
#
loop_
_entity_poly.entity_id
_entity_poly.type
_entity_poly.pdbx_seq_one_letter_code
_entity_poly.pdbx_strand_id
1 'polypeptide(L)'
;MPSMGKELCRQVTRALELPRHLRMARLESRLYIDEYSMGSNFNQILLEQAKLDYNKVQSLHQIELAELSRWWKQLGLVEKLKFGRDRPMECYFWTVGILPDLKYSQARIELAKTIAILLVIDDIFDTYGSINELLLFNDAIQKWNLDAIEQLPAYMKICYMALYNNTNEIAYSILKEQGRNVLPSLKQVEEQDRGDNASSIPLFMKEKNLPSEDEARECIMQLIGNLWKELNTELLSSSLPLPIIRACFNMSRTSQVIYQHEEDSYSSGVDNFVKFLLLEPIGL
;
A
#
# COMPACT_ATOMS: atom_id res chain seq x y z
N MET A 1 -25.02 22.66 -9.52
CA MET A 1 -25.95 22.57 -8.37
C MET A 1 -26.07 23.95 -7.67
N PRO A 2 -26.89 24.89 -8.16
CA PRO A 2 -26.89 26.28 -7.66
C PRO A 2 -27.70 26.53 -6.38
N SER A 3 -28.63 25.64 -6.01
CA SER A 3 -29.54 25.81 -4.87
C SER A 3 -29.07 25.15 -3.57
N MET A 4 -27.89 24.51 -3.58
CA MET A 4 -27.36 23.74 -2.46
C MET A 4 -26.40 24.61 -1.64
N GLY A 5 -26.51 24.58 -0.30
CA GLY A 5 -25.54 25.25 0.57
C GLY A 5 -24.11 24.77 0.29
N LYS A 6 -23.12 25.68 0.39
CA LYS A 6 -21.72 25.39 0.02
C LYS A 6 -21.17 24.12 0.65
N GLU A 7 -21.50 23.88 1.92
CA GLU A 7 -21.08 22.71 2.68
C GLU A 7 -21.65 21.40 2.10
N LEU A 8 -22.97 21.36 1.91
CA LEU A 8 -23.64 20.20 1.32
C LEU A 8 -23.19 19.96 -0.13
N CYS A 9 -22.94 21.03 -0.89
CA CYS A 9 -22.39 20.94 -2.24
C CYS A 9 -21.03 20.22 -2.23
N ARG A 10 -20.11 20.61 -1.33
CA ARG A 10 -18.80 19.96 -1.20
C ARG A 10 -18.92 18.48 -0.80
N GLN A 11 -19.80 18.16 0.14
CA GLN A 11 -20.08 16.77 0.55
C GLN A 11 -20.56 15.91 -0.60
N VAL A 12 -21.54 16.41 -1.35
CA VAL A 12 -22.13 15.71 -2.49
C VAL A 12 -21.11 15.54 -3.61
N THR A 13 -20.35 16.59 -3.96
CA THR A 13 -19.30 16.51 -4.98
C THR A 13 -18.28 15.42 -4.63
N ARG A 14 -17.72 15.43 -3.41
CA ARG A 14 -16.76 14.39 -2.99
C ARG A 14 -17.38 12.99 -3.02
N ALA A 15 -18.64 12.85 -2.59
CA ALA A 15 -19.36 11.58 -2.59
C ALA A 15 -19.60 11.01 -4.00
N LEU A 16 -19.82 11.89 -4.99
CA LEU A 16 -19.95 11.54 -6.39
C LEU A 16 -18.61 11.20 -7.04
N GLU A 17 -17.52 11.85 -6.63
CA GLU A 17 -16.16 11.53 -7.11
C GLU A 17 -15.70 10.14 -6.65
N LEU A 18 -15.81 9.85 -5.35
CA LEU A 18 -15.51 8.54 -4.79
C LEU A 18 -16.43 8.27 -3.60
N PRO A 19 -17.31 7.26 -3.63
CA PRO A 19 -18.16 6.90 -2.49
C PRO A 19 -17.36 6.62 -1.22
N ARG A 20 -17.88 7.03 -0.05
CA ARG A 20 -17.17 6.92 1.24
C ARG A 20 -16.67 5.50 1.55
N HIS A 21 -17.43 4.48 1.17
CA HIS A 21 -17.07 3.07 1.41
C HIS A 21 -15.82 2.62 0.64
N LEU A 22 -15.39 3.38 -0.38
CA LEU A 22 -14.20 3.13 -1.20
C LEU A 22 -12.99 3.99 -0.80
N ARG A 23 -13.14 4.88 0.19
CA ARG A 23 -12.09 5.81 0.61
C ARG A 23 -11.21 5.22 1.70
N MET A 24 -9.93 5.59 1.68
CA MET A 24 -8.98 5.29 2.77
C MET A 24 -9.43 5.96 4.07
N ALA A 25 -9.57 5.16 5.13
CA ALA A 25 -10.21 5.58 6.37
C ALA A 25 -9.49 6.75 7.08
N ARG A 26 -8.16 6.72 7.17
CA ARG A 26 -7.37 7.76 7.85
C ARG A 26 -7.41 9.11 7.12
N LEU A 27 -7.35 9.09 5.79
CA LEU A 27 -7.46 10.30 4.96
C LEU A 27 -8.87 10.89 5.05
N GLU A 28 -9.90 10.05 4.93
CA GLU A 28 -11.29 10.50 5.05
C GLU A 28 -11.59 11.06 6.45
N SER A 29 -11.04 10.46 7.50
CA SER A 29 -11.21 10.97 8.88
C SER A 29 -10.60 12.36 9.05
N ARG A 30 -9.40 12.60 8.51
CA ARG A 30 -8.75 13.92 8.53
C ARG A 30 -9.60 14.98 7.85
N LEU A 31 -9.99 14.70 6.61
CA LEU A 31 -10.79 15.60 5.80
C LEU A 31 -12.14 15.89 6.45
N TYR A 32 -12.75 14.87 7.08
CA TYR A 32 -14.02 15.04 7.79
C TYR A 32 -13.88 15.87 9.07
N ILE A 33 -12.77 15.79 9.80
CA ILE A 33 -12.52 16.66 10.97
C ILE A 33 -12.45 18.13 10.55
N ASP A 34 -11.70 18.44 9.50
CA ASP A 34 -11.58 19.81 8.98
C ASP A 34 -12.93 20.34 8.52
N GLU A 35 -13.67 19.52 7.78
CA GLU A 35 -15.05 19.76 7.36
C GLU A 35 -16.01 19.99 8.53
N TYR A 36 -16.00 19.11 9.53
CA TYR A 36 -16.87 19.21 10.69
C TYR A 36 -16.60 20.50 11.48
N SER A 37 -15.35 20.96 11.52
CA SER A 37 -14.97 22.23 12.18
C SER A 37 -15.49 23.49 11.49
N MET A 38 -15.82 23.41 10.20
CA MET A 38 -16.37 24.52 9.42
C MET A 38 -17.91 24.59 9.47
N GLY A 39 -18.56 23.55 10.00
CA GLY A 39 -20.02 23.49 10.12
C GLY A 39 -20.58 24.52 11.11
N SER A 40 -21.87 24.85 10.97
CA SER A 40 -22.54 25.77 11.90
C SER A 40 -23.08 25.11 13.17
N ASN A 41 -23.14 23.77 13.22
CA ASN A 41 -23.86 23.00 14.23
C ASN A 41 -23.06 21.79 14.75
N PHE A 42 -21.73 21.91 14.86
CA PHE A 42 -20.89 20.84 15.37
C PHE A 42 -20.87 20.78 16.91
N ASN A 43 -20.63 19.59 17.44
CA ASN A 43 -20.41 19.39 18.87
C ASN A 43 -18.93 19.64 19.18
N GLN A 44 -18.65 20.69 19.97
CA GLN A 44 -17.28 21.09 20.33
C GLN A 44 -16.49 19.95 20.99
N ILE A 45 -17.10 19.21 21.92
CA ILE A 45 -16.45 18.13 22.65
C ILE A 45 -16.03 17.00 21.70
N LEU A 46 -16.91 16.63 20.75
CA LEU A 46 -16.58 15.61 19.75
C LEU A 46 -15.48 16.07 18.81
N LEU A 47 -15.49 17.35 18.39
CA LEU A 47 -14.45 17.91 17.53
C LEU A 47 -13.09 17.92 18.22
N GLU A 48 -13.01 18.41 19.45
CA GLU A 48 -11.78 18.43 20.25
C GLU A 48 -11.24 17.02 20.46
N GLN A 49 -12.11 16.07 20.83
CA GLN A 49 -11.73 14.68 21.00
C GLN A 49 -11.18 14.06 19.71
N ALA A 50 -11.82 14.33 18.56
CA ALA A 50 -11.38 13.83 17.26
C ALA A 50 -10.02 14.40 16.85
N LYS A 51 -9.78 15.70 17.07
CA LYS A 51 -8.48 16.34 16.81
C LYS A 51 -7.36 15.75 17.67
N LEU A 52 -7.61 15.59 18.98
CA LEU A 52 -6.64 15.03 19.93
C LEU A 52 -6.30 13.58 19.62
N ASP A 53 -7.32 12.76 19.35
CA ASP A 53 -7.13 11.36 18.95
C ASP A 53 -6.35 11.26 17.63
N TYR A 54 -6.70 12.08 16.64
CA TYR A 54 -6.01 12.09 15.36
C TYR A 54 -4.52 12.43 15.50
N ASN A 55 -4.19 13.48 16.25
CA ASN A 55 -2.81 13.92 16.48
C ASN A 55 -2.01 12.89 17.30
N LYS A 56 -2.65 12.23 18.27
CA LYS A 56 -2.03 11.13 19.03
C LYS A 56 -1.64 9.97 18.12
N VAL A 57 -2.55 9.56 17.23
CA VAL A 57 -2.29 8.49 16.25
C VAL A 57 -1.20 8.91 15.27
N GLN A 58 -1.24 10.16 14.79
CA GLN A 58 -0.20 10.71 13.90
C GLN A 58 1.19 10.71 14.56
N SER A 59 1.28 11.05 15.84
CA SER A 59 2.55 11.02 16.57
C SER A 59 3.14 9.60 16.64
N LEU A 60 2.31 8.56 16.82
CA LEU A 60 2.79 7.18 16.71
C LEU A 60 3.30 6.88 15.30
N HIS A 61 2.59 7.30 14.26
CA HIS A 61 3.05 7.10 12.88
C HIS A 61 4.38 7.78 12.59
N GLN A 62 4.64 8.96 13.17
CA GLN A 62 5.93 9.65 13.03
C GLN A 62 7.08 8.87 13.70
N ILE A 63 6.81 8.21 14.83
CA ILE A 63 7.79 7.33 15.50
C ILE A 63 8.09 6.11 14.61
N GLU A 64 7.05 5.46 14.10
CA GLU A 64 7.16 4.31 13.18
C GLU A 64 7.93 4.70 11.91
N LEU A 65 7.64 5.87 11.34
CA LEU A 65 8.31 6.39 10.15
C LEU A 65 9.79 6.70 10.41
N ALA A 66 10.14 7.23 11.59
CA ALA A 66 11.52 7.48 11.98
C ALA A 66 12.32 6.17 12.14
N GLU A 67 11.67 5.12 12.66
CA GLU A 67 12.25 3.78 12.73
C GLU A 67 12.51 3.20 11.33
N LEU A 68 11.48 3.22 10.47
CA LEU A 68 11.60 2.76 9.08
C LEU A 68 12.70 3.52 8.32
N SER A 69 12.73 4.84 8.46
CA SER A 69 13.72 5.69 7.81
C SER A 69 15.14 5.38 8.27
N ARG A 70 15.34 5.08 9.56
CA ARG A 70 16.64 4.66 10.11
C ARG A 70 17.05 3.30 9.54
N TRP A 71 16.14 2.34 9.56
CA TRP A 71 16.36 1.01 9.01
C TRP A 71 16.71 1.07 7.52
N TRP A 72 15.96 1.84 6.71
CA TRP A 72 16.20 1.95 5.27
C TRP A 72 17.57 2.54 4.94
N LYS A 73 17.97 3.58 5.68
CA LYS A 73 19.33 4.15 5.57
C LYS A 73 20.42 3.16 5.95
N GLN A 74 20.20 2.35 7.00
CA GLN A 74 21.17 1.32 7.42
C GLN A 74 21.27 0.18 6.40
N LEU A 75 20.16 -0.19 5.76
CA LEU A 75 20.15 -1.18 4.70
C LEU A 75 21.00 -0.72 3.50
N GLY A 76 20.96 0.59 3.19
CA GLY A 76 21.81 1.21 2.17
C GLY A 76 21.55 0.68 0.76
N LEU A 77 20.36 0.14 0.51
CA LEU A 77 20.02 -0.58 -0.71
C LEU A 77 20.02 0.37 -1.92
N VAL A 78 19.31 1.50 -1.81
CA VAL A 78 19.21 2.47 -2.91
C VAL A 78 20.56 3.14 -3.21
N GLU A 79 21.34 3.49 -2.18
CA GLU A 79 22.67 4.10 -2.37
C GLU A 79 23.61 3.19 -3.18
N LYS A 80 23.50 1.88 -2.98
CA LYS A 80 24.30 0.87 -3.70
C LYS A 80 23.77 0.60 -5.11
N LEU A 81 22.44 0.53 -5.27
CA LEU A 81 21.81 0.13 -6.53
C LEU A 81 21.64 1.29 -7.51
N LYS A 82 21.44 2.53 -7.02
CA LYS A 82 21.29 3.79 -7.79
C LYS A 82 20.18 3.85 -8.84
N PHE A 83 19.64 2.72 -9.30
CA PHE A 83 18.53 2.64 -10.25
C PHE A 83 17.16 2.53 -9.53
N GLY A 84 17.14 2.00 -8.30
CA GLY A 84 15.90 1.76 -7.57
C GLY A 84 15.25 3.05 -7.05
N ARG A 85 13.92 3.08 -7.03
CA ARG A 85 13.10 4.17 -6.47
C ARG A 85 13.32 4.27 -4.95
N ASP A 86 13.60 5.48 -4.47
CA ASP A 86 13.74 5.78 -3.03
C ASP A 86 12.42 6.26 -2.43
N ARG A 87 11.50 5.33 -2.12
CA ARG A 87 10.13 5.68 -1.69
C ARG A 87 9.69 5.05 -0.36
N PRO A 88 10.52 5.01 0.71
CA PRO A 88 10.15 4.37 1.96
C PRO A 88 8.94 5.04 2.64
N MET A 89 8.74 6.35 2.44
CA MET A 89 7.59 7.08 2.99
C MET A 89 6.28 6.67 2.30
N GLU A 90 6.30 6.43 0.99
CA GLU A 90 5.14 5.96 0.24
C GLU A 90 4.81 4.51 0.59
N CYS A 91 5.83 3.65 0.72
CA CYS A 91 5.67 2.28 1.23
C CYS A 91 5.03 2.27 2.62
N TYR A 92 5.42 3.21 3.49
CA TYR A 92 4.79 3.34 4.80
C TYR A 92 3.34 3.84 4.72
N PHE A 93 3.06 4.83 3.86
CA PHE A 93 1.71 5.33 3.63
C PHE A 93 0.73 4.22 3.21
N TRP A 94 1.17 3.29 2.35
CA TRP A 94 0.42 2.08 2.04
C TRP A 94 0.00 1.31 3.30
N THR A 95 0.94 1.08 4.22
CA THR A 95 0.65 0.31 5.44
C THR A 95 -0.28 1.01 6.41
N VAL A 96 -0.24 2.34 6.49
CA VAL A 96 -1.20 3.15 7.27
C VAL A 96 -2.61 3.00 6.71
N GLY A 97 -2.73 2.91 5.38
CA GLY A 97 -3.99 2.64 4.70
C GLY A 97 -4.53 1.24 4.99
N ILE A 98 -3.69 0.22 4.88
CA ILE A 98 -4.05 -1.19 5.08
C ILE A 98 -4.40 -1.49 6.54
N LEU A 99 -3.56 -1.04 7.47
CA LEU A 99 -3.61 -1.36 8.90
C LEU A 99 -3.74 -0.08 9.76
N PRO A 100 -4.89 0.63 9.73
CA PRO A 100 -5.02 1.93 10.38
C PRO A 100 -5.09 1.88 11.93
N ASP A 101 -5.40 0.72 12.53
CA ASP A 101 -5.54 0.60 13.99
C ASP A 101 -4.18 0.63 14.71
N LEU A 102 -4.10 1.35 15.83
CA LEU A 102 -2.87 1.50 16.63
C LEU A 102 -2.21 0.17 17.03
N LYS A 103 -3.01 -0.86 17.31
CA LYS A 103 -2.54 -2.19 17.70
C LYS A 103 -1.66 -2.90 16.66
N TYR A 104 -1.69 -2.44 15.40
CA TYR A 104 -0.88 -2.99 14.31
C TYR A 104 0.43 -2.22 14.07
N SER A 105 0.93 -1.48 15.06
CA SER A 105 2.16 -0.68 14.96
C SER A 105 3.33 -1.48 14.39
N GLN A 106 3.72 -2.58 15.03
CA GLN A 106 4.83 -3.41 14.54
C GLN A 106 4.54 -3.98 13.14
N ALA A 107 3.31 -4.44 12.91
CA ALA A 107 2.92 -5.00 11.62
C ALA A 107 3.02 -3.98 10.48
N ARG A 108 2.70 -2.70 10.72
CA ARG A 108 2.90 -1.62 9.74
C ARG A 108 4.37 -1.43 9.41
N ILE A 109 5.24 -1.39 10.41
CA ILE A 109 6.69 -1.23 10.21
C ILE A 109 7.23 -2.38 9.37
N GLU A 110 6.97 -3.62 9.77
CA GLU A 110 7.48 -4.82 9.07
C GLU A 110 6.91 -4.97 7.65
N LEU A 111 5.62 -4.63 7.46
CA LEU A 111 5.02 -4.61 6.14
C LEU A 111 5.64 -3.50 5.26
N ALA A 112 5.93 -2.33 5.82
CA ALA A 112 6.52 -1.22 5.07
C ALA A 112 7.96 -1.55 4.62
N LYS A 113 8.75 -2.19 5.49
CA LYS A 113 10.07 -2.74 5.14
C LYS A 113 9.97 -3.73 3.99
N THR A 114 9.00 -4.64 4.06
CA THR A 114 8.76 -5.67 3.03
C THR A 114 8.39 -5.02 1.70
N ILE A 115 7.43 -4.09 1.69
CA ILE A 115 7.02 -3.35 0.49
C ILE A 115 8.19 -2.56 -0.11
N ALA A 116 9.03 -1.92 0.71
CA ALA A 116 10.18 -1.17 0.22
C ALA A 116 11.24 -2.06 -0.44
N ILE A 117 11.50 -3.26 0.10
CA ILE A 117 12.39 -4.25 -0.53
C ILE A 117 11.78 -4.75 -1.84
N LEU A 118 10.49 -5.08 -1.83
CA LEU A 118 9.78 -5.55 -3.02
C LEU A 118 9.75 -4.50 -4.14
N LEU A 119 9.63 -3.21 -3.81
CA LEU A 119 9.71 -2.12 -4.77
C LEU A 119 11.06 -2.08 -5.51
N VAL A 120 12.15 -2.33 -4.79
CA VAL A 120 13.49 -2.38 -5.42
C VAL A 120 13.65 -3.64 -6.27
N ILE A 121 13.04 -4.77 -5.86
CA ILE A 121 13.02 -5.98 -6.66
C ILE A 121 12.19 -5.76 -7.94
N ASP A 122 11.03 -5.12 -7.85
CA ASP A 122 10.20 -4.70 -8.98
C ASP A 122 11.03 -3.87 -9.99
N ASP A 123 11.78 -2.86 -9.51
CA ASP A 123 12.69 -2.07 -10.36
C ASP A 123 13.76 -2.91 -11.07
N ILE A 124 14.26 -3.96 -10.40
CA ILE A 124 15.20 -4.91 -11.03
C ILE A 124 14.51 -5.65 -12.18
N PHE A 125 13.31 -6.17 -11.98
CA PHE A 125 12.60 -6.93 -13.02
C PHE A 125 12.16 -6.06 -14.19
N ASP A 126 11.79 -4.81 -13.93
CA ASP A 126 11.24 -3.91 -14.94
C ASP A 126 12.30 -3.16 -15.74
N THR A 127 13.40 -2.74 -15.11
CA THR A 127 14.30 -1.73 -15.71
C THR A 127 15.76 -2.14 -15.84
N TYR A 128 16.25 -3.07 -15.00
CA TYR A 128 17.69 -3.27 -14.84
C TYR A 128 18.17 -4.69 -15.15
N GLY A 129 17.47 -5.72 -14.65
CA GLY A 129 17.90 -7.11 -14.74
C GLY A 129 17.75 -7.68 -16.15
N SER A 130 18.75 -8.42 -16.61
CA SER A 130 18.62 -9.21 -17.84
C SER A 130 17.80 -10.48 -17.59
N ILE A 131 17.10 -10.99 -18.61
CA ILE A 131 16.27 -12.21 -18.50
C ILE A 131 17.02 -13.37 -17.83
N ASN A 132 18.29 -13.59 -18.17
CA ASN A 132 19.11 -14.66 -17.58
C ASN A 132 19.33 -14.45 -16.08
N GLU A 133 19.58 -13.21 -15.64
CA GLU A 133 19.74 -12.89 -14.22
C GLU A 133 18.41 -13.01 -13.48
N LEU A 134 17.30 -12.57 -14.10
CA LEU A 134 15.96 -12.67 -13.52
C LEU A 134 15.53 -14.13 -13.31
N LEU A 135 15.85 -15.02 -14.25
CA LEU A 135 15.62 -16.47 -14.09
C LEU A 135 16.40 -17.04 -12.91
N LEU A 136 17.68 -16.66 -12.74
CA LEU A 136 18.47 -17.08 -11.59
C LEU A 136 17.91 -16.52 -10.27
N PHE A 137 17.43 -15.27 -10.28
CA PHE A 137 16.80 -14.66 -9.11
C PHE A 137 15.51 -15.38 -8.74
N ASN A 138 14.65 -15.66 -9.72
CA ASN A 138 13.43 -16.44 -9.52
C ASN A 138 13.74 -17.81 -8.92
N ASP A 139 14.71 -18.54 -9.47
CA ASP A 139 15.15 -19.84 -8.93
C ASP A 139 15.63 -19.73 -7.47
N ALA A 140 16.34 -18.66 -7.13
CA ALA A 140 16.79 -18.41 -5.76
C ALA A 140 15.62 -18.11 -4.80
N ILE A 141 14.61 -17.37 -5.25
CA ILE A 141 13.38 -17.12 -4.49
C ILE A 141 12.62 -18.43 -4.26
N GLN A 142 12.45 -19.25 -5.30
CA GLN A 142 11.77 -20.56 -5.19
C GLN A 142 12.49 -21.51 -4.23
N LYS A 143 13.83 -21.52 -4.22
CA LYS A 143 14.62 -22.36 -3.29
C LYS A 143 14.60 -21.84 -1.85
N TRP A 144 14.49 -20.52 -1.67
CA TRP A 144 14.51 -19.83 -0.38
C TRP A 144 15.62 -20.31 0.58
N ASN A 145 16.86 -20.36 0.09
CA ASN A 145 18.05 -20.73 0.87
C ASN A 145 19.25 -19.82 0.55
N LEU A 146 20.18 -19.71 1.52
CA LEU A 146 21.34 -18.83 1.36
C LEU A 146 22.32 -19.34 0.30
N ASP A 147 22.39 -20.65 0.07
CA ASP A 147 23.29 -21.24 -0.93
C ASP A 147 22.95 -20.80 -2.37
N ALA A 148 21.67 -20.51 -2.64
CA ALA A 148 21.21 -20.03 -3.94
C ALA A 148 21.73 -18.62 -4.28
N ILE A 149 22.22 -17.86 -3.28
CA ILE A 149 22.73 -16.51 -3.48
C ILE A 149 24.01 -16.51 -4.33
N GLU A 150 24.77 -17.60 -4.33
CA GLU A 150 26.12 -17.59 -4.89
C GLU A 150 26.14 -17.36 -6.40
N GLN A 151 25.09 -17.80 -7.08
CA GLN A 151 24.92 -17.68 -8.52
C GLN A 151 24.39 -16.31 -8.96
N LEU A 152 23.92 -15.48 -8.01
CA LEU A 152 23.33 -14.19 -8.33
C LEU A 152 24.40 -13.10 -8.55
N PRO A 153 24.15 -12.11 -9.43
CA PRO A 153 24.95 -10.89 -9.49
C PRO A 153 24.99 -10.17 -8.15
N ALA A 154 26.08 -9.46 -7.86
CA ALA A 154 26.30 -8.80 -6.57
C ALA A 154 25.14 -7.89 -6.12
N TYR A 155 24.51 -7.17 -7.06
CA TYR A 155 23.39 -6.28 -6.78
C TYR A 155 22.13 -7.05 -6.36
N MET A 156 21.83 -8.16 -7.03
CA MET A 156 20.74 -9.08 -6.70
C MET A 156 20.99 -9.81 -5.37
N LYS A 157 22.24 -10.15 -5.05
CA LYS A 157 22.60 -10.75 -3.74
C LYS A 157 22.13 -9.85 -2.60
N ILE A 158 22.34 -8.53 -2.72
CA ILE A 158 21.96 -7.57 -1.67
C ILE A 158 20.44 -7.56 -1.48
N CYS A 159 19.65 -7.51 -2.57
CA CYS A 159 18.19 -7.54 -2.50
C CYS A 159 17.66 -8.86 -1.92
N TYR A 160 18.20 -9.99 -2.40
CA TYR A 160 17.83 -11.31 -1.89
C TYR A 160 18.09 -11.42 -0.39
N MET A 161 19.28 -11.00 0.05
CA MET A 161 19.66 -11.04 1.47
C MET A 161 18.79 -10.12 2.31
N ALA A 162 18.44 -8.93 1.81
CA ALA A 162 17.52 -8.02 2.49
C ALA A 162 16.15 -8.65 2.70
N LEU A 163 15.57 -9.22 1.64
CA LEU A 163 14.28 -9.91 1.70
C LEU A 163 14.32 -11.12 2.64
N TYR A 164 15.35 -11.97 2.49
CA TYR A 164 15.53 -13.17 3.30
C TYR A 164 15.65 -12.82 4.80
N ASN A 165 16.50 -11.87 5.16
CA ASN A 165 16.70 -11.48 6.55
C ASN A 165 15.44 -10.85 7.14
N ASN A 166 14.79 -9.93 6.43
CA ASN A 166 13.56 -9.30 6.88
C ASN A 166 12.44 -10.33 7.15
N THR A 167 12.24 -11.28 6.23
CA THR A 167 11.25 -12.36 6.41
C THR A 167 11.56 -13.24 7.61
N ASN A 168 12.84 -13.58 7.83
CA ASN A 168 13.23 -14.38 8.98
C ASN A 168 13.10 -13.60 10.30
N GLU A 169 13.38 -12.29 10.32
CA GLU A 169 13.15 -11.44 11.49
C GLU A 169 11.67 -11.40 11.87
N ILE A 170 10.77 -11.25 10.90
CA ILE A 170 9.31 -11.30 11.11
C ILE A 170 8.91 -12.66 11.68
N ALA A 171 9.35 -13.76 11.05
CA ALA A 171 9.03 -15.10 11.50
C ALA A 171 9.54 -15.38 12.91
N TYR A 172 10.76 -14.94 13.22
CA TYR A 172 11.36 -15.07 14.54
C TYR A 172 10.60 -14.28 15.60
N SER A 173 10.21 -13.03 15.30
CA SER A 173 9.42 -12.20 16.21
C SER A 173 8.09 -12.87 16.58
N ILE A 174 7.36 -13.38 15.58
CA ILE A 174 6.09 -14.08 15.79
C ILE A 174 6.30 -15.39 16.56
N LEU A 175 7.36 -16.15 16.26
CA LEU A 175 7.69 -17.36 16.99
C LEU A 175 7.99 -17.05 18.47
N LYS A 176 8.74 -15.99 18.74
CA LYS A 176 9.10 -15.56 20.09
C LYS A 176 7.89 -15.11 20.90
N GLU A 177 6.99 -14.34 20.30
CA GLU A 177 5.82 -13.77 20.99
C GLU A 177 4.64 -14.73 21.11
N GLN A 178 4.41 -15.57 20.08
CA GLN A 178 3.20 -16.38 19.95
C GLN A 178 3.47 -17.88 19.93
N GLY A 179 4.73 -18.31 19.89
CA GLY A 179 5.11 -19.73 19.78
C GLY A 179 4.76 -20.37 18.44
N ARG A 180 4.41 -19.57 17.41
CA ARG A 180 3.97 -20.06 16.09
C ARG A 180 5.05 -19.88 15.05
N ASN A 181 5.39 -20.96 14.35
CA ASN A 181 6.29 -20.89 13.21
C ASN A 181 5.49 -20.54 11.94
N VAL A 182 5.55 -19.28 11.52
CA VAL A 182 4.89 -18.77 10.30
C VAL A 182 5.80 -18.76 9.07
N LEU A 183 7.07 -19.12 9.23
CA LEU A 183 8.04 -19.10 8.14
C LEU A 183 7.59 -19.91 6.91
N PRO A 184 6.97 -21.11 7.04
CA PRO A 184 6.45 -21.83 5.88
C PRO A 184 5.45 -21.03 5.06
N SER A 185 4.55 -20.29 5.71
CA SER A 185 3.54 -19.45 5.04
C SER A 185 4.16 -18.23 4.38
N LEU A 186 5.21 -17.64 4.97
CA LEU A 186 5.91 -16.50 4.38
C LEU A 186 6.79 -16.88 3.18
N LYS A 187 7.20 -18.15 3.09
CA LYS A 187 7.97 -18.69 1.95
C LYS A 187 7.11 -19.15 0.78
N GLN A 188 5.81 -19.37 0.99
CA GLN A 188 4.96 -19.98 0.00
C GLN A 188 4.68 -18.99 -1.14
N VAL A 189 5.33 -19.21 -2.28
CA VAL A 189 5.08 -18.48 -3.53
C VAL A 189 4.05 -19.28 -4.34
N GLU A 190 2.78 -19.20 -3.97
CA GLU A 190 1.69 -19.75 -4.79
C GLU A 190 1.42 -18.83 -5.99
N GLU A 191 2.31 -18.88 -6.99
CA GLU A 191 2.19 -18.17 -8.28
C GLU A 191 1.92 -19.14 -9.44
N GLN A 192 1.64 -20.43 -9.19
CA GLN A 192 1.57 -21.43 -10.26
C GLN A 192 0.27 -21.44 -11.08
N ASP A 193 -0.82 -20.84 -10.59
CA ASP A 193 -2.13 -20.86 -11.28
C ASP A 193 -2.62 -19.49 -11.78
N ARG A 194 -1.89 -18.41 -11.51
CA ARG A 194 -2.21 -17.07 -12.03
C ARG A 194 -1.37 -16.86 -13.28
N GLY A 195 -1.84 -17.40 -14.41
CA GLY A 195 -1.19 -17.19 -15.71
C GLY A 195 -0.79 -15.72 -15.91
N ASP A 196 0.32 -15.49 -16.61
CA ASP A 196 0.90 -14.17 -16.88
C ASP A 196 -0.19 -13.12 -17.18
N ASN A 197 -0.50 -12.28 -16.19
CA ASN A 197 -1.35 -11.13 -16.43
C ASN A 197 -0.47 -10.05 -17.04
N ALA A 198 -0.40 -10.05 -18.37
CA ALA A 198 0.12 -8.95 -19.15
C ALA A 198 -0.69 -7.67 -18.84
N SER A 199 -0.28 -6.92 -17.82
CA SER A 199 -1.08 -5.82 -17.22
C SER A 199 -0.96 -4.48 -17.96
N SER A 200 -0.25 -4.43 -19.10
CA SER A 200 -0.14 -3.20 -19.88
C SER A 200 -1.39 -2.98 -20.73
N ILE A 201 -1.89 -1.74 -20.79
CA ILE A 201 -3.05 -1.38 -21.62
C ILE A 201 -2.87 -1.86 -23.08
N PRO A 202 -1.70 -1.72 -23.72
CA PRO A 202 -1.51 -2.23 -25.09
C PRO A 202 -1.69 -3.75 -25.23
N LEU A 203 -1.25 -4.53 -24.24
CA LEU A 203 -1.43 -5.99 -24.26
C LEU A 203 -2.89 -6.36 -24.03
N PHE A 204 -3.56 -5.69 -23.10
CA PHE A 204 -4.99 -5.87 -22.88
C PHE A 204 -5.82 -5.52 -24.12
N MET A 205 -5.49 -4.41 -24.79
CA MET A 205 -6.11 -4.05 -26.07
C MET A 205 -5.92 -5.14 -27.12
N LYS A 206 -4.71 -5.69 -27.25
CA LYS A 206 -4.42 -6.76 -28.20
C LYS A 206 -5.19 -8.04 -27.88
N GLU A 207 -5.26 -8.43 -26.60
CA GLU A 207 -5.96 -9.64 -26.16
C GLU A 207 -7.48 -9.54 -26.37
N LYS A 208 -8.06 -8.39 -26.04
CA LYS A 208 -9.50 -8.14 -26.15
C LYS A 208 -9.92 -7.57 -27.52
N ASN A 209 -8.96 -7.38 -28.44
CA ASN A 209 -9.14 -6.75 -29.75
C ASN A 209 -9.82 -5.37 -29.65
N LEU A 210 -9.38 -4.52 -28.72
CA LEU A 210 -9.93 -3.19 -28.51
C LEU A 210 -9.27 -2.15 -29.44
N PRO A 211 -10.04 -1.20 -29.98
CA PRO A 211 -9.59 -0.25 -30.98
C PRO A 211 -8.87 0.97 -30.38
N SER A 212 -9.02 1.25 -29.09
CA SER A 212 -8.43 2.43 -28.44
C SER A 212 -8.05 2.18 -26.98
N GLU A 213 -7.14 3.01 -26.49
CA GLU A 213 -6.69 2.99 -25.09
C GLU A 213 -7.81 3.43 -24.13
N ASP A 214 -8.65 4.37 -24.56
CA ASP A 214 -9.79 4.85 -23.77
C ASP A 214 -10.82 3.73 -23.54
N GLU A 215 -11.12 2.93 -24.56
CA GLU A 215 -11.99 1.75 -24.41
C GLU A 215 -11.38 0.70 -23.48
N ALA A 216 -10.07 0.48 -23.57
CA ALA A 216 -9.37 -0.41 -22.64
C ALA A 216 -9.43 0.09 -21.19
N ARG A 217 -9.21 1.39 -20.96
CA ARG A 217 -9.36 2.03 -19.65
C ARG A 217 -10.80 1.88 -19.14
N GLU A 218 -11.81 2.08 -19.98
CA GLU A 218 -13.22 1.90 -19.59
C GLU A 218 -13.51 0.45 -19.19
N CYS A 219 -13.05 -0.54 -19.95
CA CYS A 219 -13.17 -1.95 -19.60
C CYS A 219 -12.48 -2.29 -18.26
N ILE A 220 -11.28 -1.77 -18.02
CA ILE A 220 -10.56 -1.96 -16.75
C ILE A 220 -11.35 -1.35 -15.59
N MET A 221 -11.91 -0.15 -15.77
CA MET A 221 -12.74 0.51 -14.74
C MET A 221 -14.02 -0.28 -14.45
N GLN A 222 -14.66 -0.88 -15.45
CA GLN A 222 -15.79 -1.79 -15.27
C GLN A 222 -15.40 -3.05 -14.50
N LEU A 223 -14.23 -3.64 -14.82
CA LEU A 223 -13.68 -4.80 -14.10
C LEU A 223 -13.43 -4.46 -12.63
N ILE A 224 -12.77 -3.34 -12.34
CA ILE A 224 -12.56 -2.84 -10.97
C ILE A 224 -13.91 -2.69 -10.26
N GLY A 225 -14.91 -2.08 -10.92
CA GLY A 225 -16.26 -1.92 -10.37
C GLY A 225 -16.95 -3.25 -10.04
N ASN A 226 -16.71 -4.31 -10.81
CA ASN A 226 -17.23 -5.65 -10.53
C ASN A 226 -16.47 -6.34 -9.39
N LEU A 227 -15.14 -6.23 -9.36
CA LEU A 227 -14.31 -6.75 -8.26
C LEU A 227 -14.69 -6.14 -6.91
N TRP A 228 -15.11 -4.87 -6.88
CA TRP A 228 -15.67 -4.28 -5.65
C TRP A 228 -16.97 -4.94 -5.18
N LYS A 229 -17.83 -5.39 -6.09
CA LYS A 229 -19.07 -6.12 -5.74
C LYS A 229 -18.75 -7.52 -5.19
N GLU A 230 -17.77 -8.20 -5.78
CA GLU A 230 -17.26 -9.48 -5.27
C GLU A 230 -16.67 -9.32 -3.87
N LEU A 231 -15.81 -8.31 -3.68
CA LEU A 231 -15.22 -7.98 -2.38
C LEU A 231 -16.30 -7.67 -1.33
N ASN A 232 -17.35 -6.92 -1.70
CA ASN A 232 -18.52 -6.68 -0.83
C ASN A 232 -19.27 -7.97 -0.47
N THR A 233 -19.29 -8.96 -1.35
CA THR A 233 -19.92 -10.26 -1.09
C THR A 233 -19.07 -11.05 -0.09
N GLU A 234 -17.75 -11.09 -0.28
CA GLU A 234 -16.81 -11.73 0.65
C GLU A 234 -16.89 -11.16 2.06
N LEU A 235 -17.18 -9.85 2.22
CA LEU A 235 -17.41 -9.27 3.55
C LEU A 235 -18.55 -9.93 4.33
N LEU A 236 -19.56 -10.43 3.62
CA LEU A 236 -20.77 -11.00 4.20
C LEU A 236 -20.71 -12.54 4.29
N SER A 237 -20.01 -13.19 3.38
CA SER A 237 -20.02 -14.65 3.22
C SER A 237 -18.72 -15.36 3.59
N SER A 238 -17.59 -14.65 3.71
CA SER A 238 -16.30 -15.30 3.92
C SER A 238 -16.16 -15.93 5.30
N SER A 239 -15.51 -17.10 5.34
CA SER A 239 -15.12 -17.78 6.59
C SER A 239 -13.81 -17.22 7.18
N LEU A 240 -13.15 -16.29 6.48
CA LEU A 240 -11.90 -15.70 6.94
C LEU A 240 -12.10 -14.82 8.18
N PRO A 241 -11.08 -14.72 9.06
CA PRO A 241 -11.10 -13.76 10.16
C PRO A 241 -11.33 -12.32 9.67
N LEU A 242 -12.24 -11.61 10.34
CA LEU A 242 -12.59 -10.22 10.01
C LEU A 242 -11.37 -9.27 9.88
N PRO A 243 -10.29 -9.38 10.68
CA PRO A 243 -9.07 -8.57 10.47
C PRO A 243 -8.43 -8.76 9.08
N ILE A 244 -8.46 -9.97 8.53
CA ILE A 244 -7.91 -10.28 7.20
C ILE A 244 -8.80 -9.65 6.13
N ILE A 245 -10.11 -9.86 6.22
CA ILE A 245 -11.09 -9.24 5.29
C ILE A 245 -10.94 -7.72 5.30
N ARG A 246 -10.85 -7.11 6.49
CA ARG A 246 -10.64 -5.66 6.64
C ARG A 246 -9.33 -5.18 6.00
N ALA A 247 -8.24 -5.92 6.16
CA ALA A 247 -6.98 -5.59 5.53
C ALA A 247 -7.09 -5.61 4.00
N CYS A 248 -7.75 -6.60 3.42
CA CYS A 248 -8.00 -6.67 1.97
C CYS A 248 -8.82 -5.46 1.48
N PHE A 249 -9.92 -5.12 2.15
CA PHE A 249 -10.73 -3.93 1.84
C PHE A 249 -9.92 -2.64 1.94
N ASN A 250 -9.15 -2.50 3.00
CA ASN A 250 -8.32 -1.33 3.22
C ASN A 250 -7.20 -1.22 2.18
N MET A 251 -6.62 -2.33 1.74
CA MET A 251 -5.68 -2.36 0.62
C MET A 251 -6.35 -1.82 -0.65
N SER A 252 -7.53 -2.33 -1.02
CA SER A 252 -8.26 -1.83 -2.20
C SER A 252 -8.60 -0.33 -2.11
N ARG A 253 -9.00 0.17 -0.93
CA ARG A 253 -9.22 1.61 -0.67
C ARG A 253 -7.95 2.44 -0.80
N THR A 254 -6.84 1.89 -0.37
CA THR A 254 -5.52 2.55 -0.42
C THR A 254 -5.02 2.62 -1.86
N SER A 255 -5.22 1.54 -2.64
CA SER A 255 -4.96 1.53 -4.08
C SER A 255 -5.72 2.63 -4.81
N GLN A 256 -7.00 2.85 -4.48
CA GLN A 256 -7.76 3.95 -5.07
C GLN A 256 -7.09 5.29 -4.81
N VAL A 257 -6.72 5.60 -3.56
CA VAL A 257 -6.06 6.89 -3.24
C VAL A 257 -4.75 7.08 -3.98
N ILE A 258 -3.99 6.00 -4.17
CA ILE A 258 -2.65 6.05 -4.74
C ILE A 258 -2.68 6.12 -6.27
N TYR A 259 -3.57 5.37 -6.92
CA TYR A 259 -3.63 5.27 -8.38
C TYR A 259 -4.71 6.15 -9.04
N GLN A 260 -5.57 6.84 -8.28
CA GLN A 260 -6.61 7.74 -8.81
C GLN A 260 -6.03 9.11 -9.23
N HIS A 261 -4.92 9.11 -9.95
CA HIS A 261 -4.20 10.29 -10.40
C HIS A 261 -4.07 10.27 -11.92
N GLU A 262 -4.33 11.40 -12.59
CA GLU A 262 -3.94 11.59 -13.99
C GLU A 262 -2.40 11.42 -14.08
N GLU A 263 -1.92 10.73 -15.12
CA GLU A 263 -0.58 10.11 -15.22
C GLU A 263 0.60 11.03 -14.81
N ASP A 264 0.48 12.35 -14.98
CA ASP A 264 1.51 13.34 -14.64
C ASP A 264 1.58 13.74 -13.14
N SER A 265 0.65 13.26 -12.30
CA SER A 265 0.51 13.68 -10.90
C SER A 265 0.74 12.60 -9.85
N TYR A 266 1.04 11.36 -10.24
CA TYR A 266 1.13 10.23 -9.31
C TYR A 266 2.09 10.49 -8.14
N SER A 267 3.30 10.98 -8.44
CA SER A 267 4.32 11.24 -7.39
C SER A 267 3.99 12.47 -6.55
N SER A 268 3.48 13.54 -7.17
CA SER A 268 3.11 14.75 -6.43
C SER A 268 1.86 14.54 -5.56
N GLY A 269 0.93 13.68 -5.99
CA GLY A 269 -0.27 13.31 -5.26
C GLY A 269 0.04 12.52 -3.99
N VAL A 270 0.80 11.43 -4.10
CA VAL A 270 1.15 10.59 -2.93
C VAL A 270 2.01 11.37 -1.94
N ASP A 271 3.00 12.16 -2.40
CA ASP A 271 3.82 13.00 -1.52
C ASP A 271 2.99 14.02 -0.74
N ASN A 272 1.97 14.60 -1.38
CA ASN A 272 1.05 15.51 -0.71
C ASN A 272 0.22 14.78 0.36
N PHE A 273 -0.27 13.57 0.07
CA PHE A 273 -0.99 12.77 1.07
C PHE A 273 -0.08 12.33 2.23
N VAL A 274 1.18 11.98 1.96
CA VAL A 274 2.19 11.68 2.98
C VAL A 274 2.36 12.88 3.91
N LYS A 275 2.60 14.08 3.37
CA LYS A 275 2.74 15.30 4.19
C LYS A 275 1.48 15.59 5.01
N PHE A 276 0.33 15.61 4.35
CA PHE A 276 -0.95 15.94 4.95
C PHE A 276 -1.36 14.99 6.09
N LEU A 277 -1.13 13.67 5.90
CA LEU A 277 -1.55 12.66 6.86
C LEU A 277 -0.51 12.44 7.97
N LEU A 278 0.77 12.46 7.63
CA LEU A 278 1.83 12.00 8.54
C LEU A 278 2.63 13.14 9.18
N LEU A 279 2.70 14.32 8.56
CA LEU A 279 3.59 15.40 8.99
C LEU A 279 2.83 16.64 9.51
N GLU A 280 1.61 16.88 9.02
CA GLU A 280 0.82 18.07 9.35
C GLU A 280 -0.23 17.77 10.43
N PRO A 281 -0.02 18.19 11.69
CA PRO A 281 -1.01 17.98 12.76
C PRO A 281 -2.25 18.84 12.55
N ILE A 282 -3.37 18.40 13.14
CA ILE A 282 -4.58 19.21 13.21
C ILE A 282 -4.37 20.30 14.26
N GLY A 283 -4.60 21.57 13.89
CA GLY A 283 -4.58 22.68 14.84
C GLY A 283 -5.64 22.48 15.93
N LEU A 284 -5.25 22.59 17.19
CA LEU A 284 -6.15 22.46 18.35
C LEU A 284 -7.04 23.69 18.47
#